data_AF-A0A257SMP6-F1
#
_entry.id   AF-A0A257SMP6-F1
#
_cell.length_a   1.000
_cell.length_b   1.000
_cell.length_c   1.000
_cell.angle_alpha   90.00
_cell.angle_beta   90.00
_cell.angle_gamma   90.00
#
_symmetry.space_group_name_H-M   'P 1'
#
loop_
_entity.id
_entity.type
_entity.pdbx_description
1 polymer ?
#
loop_
_entity_poly.entity_id
_entity_poly.type
_entity_poly.pdbx_seq_one_letter_code
_entity_poly.pdbx_strand_id
1 'polypeptide(L)'
;TAKNNLISLIYRLKSAQFPSNQDQMEHASFCNFSERDLLRMIQEAGFHEAHLELHIDVHRSLINSWDEFIGRSPHPLAPSLQQVMEQSFSVDDQKLFESVIRPAVESKTILDNERIVYLTATKYP
;
A
#
# COMPACT_ATOMS: atom_id res chain seq x y z
N THR A 1 -1.96 -25.65 10.54
CA THR A 1 -2.39 -25.97 9.14
C THR A 1 -1.79 -24.97 8.17
N ALA A 2 -1.50 -25.35 6.92
CA ALA A 2 -0.87 -24.50 5.90
C ALA A 2 -1.49 -23.09 5.75
N LYS A 3 -2.81 -22.97 5.92
CA LYS A 3 -3.55 -21.70 5.93
C LYS A 3 -3.08 -20.72 7.02
N ASN A 4 -2.80 -21.20 8.24
CA ASN A 4 -2.28 -20.35 9.31
C ASN A 4 -0.86 -19.89 9.02
N ASN A 5 -0.07 -20.72 8.33
CA ASN A 5 1.30 -20.35 7.95
C ASN A 5 1.28 -19.25 6.88
N LEU A 6 0.41 -19.37 5.86
CA LEU A 6 0.24 -18.33 4.83
C LEU A 6 -0.19 -16.98 5.42
N ILE A 7 -1.15 -16.96 6.36
CA ILE A 7 -1.57 -15.71 7.02
C ILE A 7 -0.40 -15.07 7.77
N SER A 8 0.44 -15.87 8.44
CA SER A 8 1.65 -15.36 9.11
C SER A 8 2.63 -14.74 8.11
N LEU A 9 2.84 -15.38 6.95
CA LEU A 9 3.70 -14.84 5.90
C LEU A 9 3.16 -13.53 5.33
N ILE A 10 1.86 -13.44 5.06
CA ILE A 10 1.20 -12.21 4.60
C ILE A 10 1.34 -11.10 5.65
N TYR A 11 1.17 -11.43 6.93
CA TYR A 11 1.33 -10.46 8.01
C TYR A 11 2.77 -9.92 8.07
N ARG A 12 3.78 -10.80 8.08
CA ARG A 12 5.20 -10.40 8.07
C ARG A 12 5.52 -9.50 6.89
N LEU A 13 4.98 -9.86 5.73
CA LEU A 13 5.13 -9.07 4.52
C LEU A 13 4.53 -7.66 4.66
N LYS A 14 3.29 -7.57 5.13
CA LYS A 14 2.61 -6.29 5.33
C LYS A 14 3.30 -5.45 6.39
N SER A 15 3.79 -6.02 7.48
CA SER A 15 4.54 -5.28 8.50
C SER A 15 5.92 -4.82 8.04
N ALA A 16 6.52 -5.49 7.05
CA ALA A 16 7.79 -5.05 6.46
C ALA A 16 7.60 -3.87 5.49
N GLN A 17 6.42 -3.78 4.86
CA GLN A 17 6.12 -2.76 3.86
C GLN A 17 5.37 -1.57 4.45
N PHE A 18 4.54 -1.76 5.47
CA PHE A 18 3.68 -0.72 6.02
C PHE A 18 3.87 -0.61 7.54
N PRO A 19 3.56 0.56 8.12
CA PRO A 19 3.49 0.73 9.57
C PRO A 19 2.58 -0.33 10.21
N SER A 20 3.10 -0.97 11.26
CA SER A 20 2.42 -2.05 11.98
C SER A 20 2.10 -1.71 13.43
N ASN A 21 2.55 -0.55 13.91
CA ASN A 21 2.29 -0.02 15.24
C ASN A 21 2.04 1.49 15.19
N GLN A 22 1.53 2.04 16.29
CA GLN A 22 1.12 3.43 16.37
C GLN A 22 2.28 4.41 16.11
N ASP A 23 3.44 4.20 16.72
CA ASP A 23 4.61 5.07 16.54
C ASP A 23 5.03 5.14 15.06
N GLN A 24 5.08 3.99 14.37
CA GLN A 24 5.37 3.95 12.94
C GLN A 24 4.29 4.65 12.11
N MET A 25 3.02 4.53 12.49
CA MET A 25 1.91 5.17 11.79
C MET A 25 1.97 6.69 11.90
N GLU A 26 2.29 7.21 13.08
CA GLU A 26 2.39 8.66 13.34
C GLU A 26 3.52 9.31 12.50
N HIS A 27 4.62 8.59 12.30
CA HIS A 27 5.77 9.06 11.52
C HIS A 27 5.71 8.75 10.02
N ALA A 28 4.74 7.94 9.57
CA ALA A 28 4.59 7.60 8.16
C ALA A 28 3.76 8.67 7.43
N SER A 29 4.46 9.63 6.84
CA SER A 29 3.86 10.76 6.13
C SER A 29 2.93 10.37 4.97
N PHE A 30 2.97 9.13 4.48
CA PHE A 30 2.09 8.64 3.41
C PHE A 30 0.79 8.01 3.93
N CYS A 31 0.56 7.92 5.24
CA CYS A 31 -0.66 7.35 5.80
C CYS A 31 -1.16 8.02 7.10
N ASN A 32 -0.54 9.11 7.55
CA ASN A 32 -0.88 9.77 8.82
C ASN A 32 -1.90 10.92 8.70
N PHE A 33 -2.65 10.99 7.60
CA PHE A 33 -3.67 12.01 7.39
C PHE A 33 -4.92 11.43 6.73
N SER A 34 -6.08 11.99 7.06
CA SER A 34 -7.36 11.82 6.37
C SER A 34 -7.67 13.03 5.48
N GLU A 35 -8.74 12.96 4.70
CA GLU A 35 -9.25 14.07 3.89
C GLU A 35 -9.59 15.30 4.77
N ARG A 36 -10.05 15.05 6.01
CA ARG A 36 -10.33 16.12 6.98
C ARG A 36 -9.05 16.77 7.48
N ASP A 37 -7.99 16.00 7.65
CA ASP A 37 -6.69 16.53 8.06
C ASP A 37 -6.09 17.36 6.92
N LEU A 38 -6.23 16.93 5.66
CA LEU A 38 -5.82 17.73 4.50
C LEU A 38 -6.53 19.09 4.45
N LEU A 39 -7.86 19.11 4.65
CA LEU A 39 -8.61 20.37 4.72
C LEU A 39 -8.14 21.25 5.87
N ARG A 40 -7.90 20.67 7.05
CA ARG A 40 -7.37 21.40 8.21
C ARG A 40 -6.00 22.00 7.92
N MET A 41 -5.07 21.22 7.36
CA MET A 41 -3.72 21.67 7.02
C MET A 41 -3.74 22.85 6.05
N ILE A 42 -4.63 22.83 5.04
CA ILE A 42 -4.81 23.95 4.10
C ILE A 42 -5.34 25.20 4.80
N GLN A 43 -6.33 25.06 5.69
CA GLN A 43 -6.86 26.18 6.48
C GLN A 43 -5.78 26.77 7.40
N GLU A 44 -5.03 25.92 8.11
CA GLU A 44 -3.93 26.34 8.99
C GLU A 44 -2.79 27.03 8.22
N ALA A 45 -2.57 26.67 6.96
CA ALA A 45 -1.62 27.34 6.07
C ALA A 45 -2.11 28.70 5.51
N GLY A 46 -3.32 29.14 5.89
CA GLY A 46 -3.91 30.41 5.49
C GLY A 46 -4.52 30.42 4.10
N PHE A 47 -4.86 29.25 3.55
CA PHE A 47 -5.68 29.17 2.35
C PHE A 47 -7.16 29.19 2.70
N HIS A 48 -7.96 29.70 1.77
CA HIS A 48 -9.39 29.87 1.89
C HIS A 48 -10.11 29.20 0.71
N GLU A 49 -11.43 29.06 0.82
CA GLU A 49 -12.27 28.47 -0.23
C GLU A 49 -11.79 27.07 -0.67
N ALA A 50 -11.36 26.25 0.30
CA ALA A 50 -10.85 24.92 0.02
C ALA A 50 -11.95 24.00 -0.54
N HIS A 51 -11.63 23.32 -1.63
CA HIS A 51 -12.44 22.29 -2.25
C HIS A 51 -11.64 21.00 -2.37
N LEU A 52 -12.24 19.88 -1.95
CA LEU A 52 -11.62 18.56 -1.96
C LEU A 52 -12.52 17.57 -2.69
N GLU A 53 -11.95 16.87 -3.65
CA GLU A 53 -12.57 15.75 -4.35
C GLU A 53 -11.76 14.48 -4.07
N LEU A 54 -12.43 13.43 -3.60
CA LEU A 54 -11.83 12.11 -3.38
C LEU A 54 -12.36 11.14 -4.43
N HIS A 55 -11.46 10.69 -5.29
CA HIS A 55 -11.74 9.68 -6.29
C HIS A 55 -11.19 8.34 -5.79
N ILE A 56 -12.06 7.33 -5.74
CA ILE A 56 -11.69 5.97 -5.38
C ILE A 56 -12.11 5.06 -6.52
N ASP A 57 -11.10 4.49 -7.17
CA ASP A 57 -11.28 3.58 -8.29
C ASP A 57 -10.86 2.18 -7.89
N VAL A 58 -11.70 1.20 -8.24
CA VAL A 58 -11.39 -0.23 -8.10
C VAL A 58 -11.35 -0.81 -9.50
N HIS A 59 -10.15 -1.15 -9.95
CA HIS A 59 -9.94 -1.70 -11.28
C HIS A 59 -9.09 -2.97 -11.20
N ARG A 60 -9.04 -3.73 -12.30
CA ARG A 60 -8.12 -4.86 -12.36
C ARG A 60 -6.68 -4.34 -12.36
N SER A 61 -5.80 -5.03 -11.64
CA SER A 61 -4.39 -4.71 -11.67
C SER A 61 -3.84 -4.90 -13.08
N LEU A 62 -2.96 -3.99 -13.49
CA LEU A 62 -2.20 -4.15 -14.72
C LEU A 62 -1.07 -5.18 -14.56
N ILE A 63 -0.69 -5.47 -13.32
CA ILE A 63 0.30 -6.50 -12.98
C ILE A 63 -0.29 -7.87 -13.29
N ASN A 64 0.37 -8.59 -14.18
CA ASN A 64 -0.09 -9.89 -14.63
C ASN A 64 1.01 -10.95 -14.66
N SER A 65 2.24 -10.59 -14.30
CA SER A 65 3.36 -11.50 -14.16
C SER A 65 3.82 -11.59 -12.71
N TRP A 66 4.30 -12.77 -12.32
CA TRP A 66 4.87 -12.99 -11.00
C TRP A 66 6.06 -12.06 -10.74
N ASP A 67 6.95 -11.89 -11.71
CA ASP A 67 8.18 -11.13 -11.56
C ASP A 67 7.89 -9.63 -11.33
N GLU A 68 6.93 -9.05 -12.06
CA GLU A 68 6.49 -7.67 -11.81
C GLU A 68 5.82 -7.52 -10.44
N PHE A 69 5.01 -8.51 -10.04
CA PHE A 69 4.33 -8.50 -8.75
C PHE A 69 5.31 -8.51 -7.59
N ILE A 70 6.34 -9.37 -7.64
CA ILE A 70 7.31 -9.46 -6.55
C ILE A 70 8.35 -8.35 -6.57
N GLY A 71 8.66 -7.81 -7.75
CA GLY A 71 9.65 -6.75 -7.94
C GLY A 71 9.16 -5.36 -7.53
N ARG A 72 7.84 -5.15 -7.44
CA ARG A 72 7.26 -3.83 -7.13
C ARG A 72 7.28 -3.53 -5.63
N SER A 73 7.69 -2.30 -5.29
CA SER A 73 7.44 -1.72 -3.96
C SER A 73 6.07 -1.03 -3.92
N PRO A 74 5.28 -1.20 -2.85
CA PRO A 74 3.96 -0.57 -2.74
C PRO A 74 4.03 0.95 -2.56
N HIS A 75 5.16 1.49 -2.11
CA HIS A 75 5.47 2.92 -2.05
C HIS A 75 7.00 3.13 -2.07
N PRO A 76 7.51 4.36 -2.33
CA PRO A 76 8.95 4.60 -2.57
C PRO A 76 9.88 4.18 -1.42
N LEU A 77 9.39 4.21 -0.19
CA LEU A 77 10.16 3.86 1.01
C LEU A 77 10.05 2.38 1.43
N ALA A 78 9.24 1.57 0.75
CA ALA A 78 9.06 0.16 1.11
C ALA A 78 10.01 -0.75 0.32
N PRO A 79 10.48 -1.85 0.92
CA PRO A 79 11.14 -2.91 0.18
C PRO A 79 10.14 -3.58 -0.80
N SER A 80 10.68 -4.12 -1.89
CA SER A 80 9.90 -4.97 -2.80
C SER A 80 9.48 -6.27 -2.10
N LEU A 81 8.46 -6.95 -2.63
CA LEU A 81 8.06 -8.25 -2.11
C LEU A 81 9.22 -9.24 -2.11
N GLN A 82 10.00 -9.24 -3.20
CA GLN A 82 11.15 -10.10 -3.39
C GLN A 82 12.19 -9.89 -2.29
N GLN A 83 12.53 -8.64 -1.98
CA GLN A 83 13.49 -8.31 -0.92
C GLN A 83 13.02 -8.83 0.45
N VAL A 84 11.72 -8.68 0.76
CA VAL A 84 11.16 -9.18 2.02
C VAL A 84 11.21 -10.72 2.08
N MET A 85 10.85 -11.39 0.98
CA MET A 85 10.89 -12.85 0.89
C MET A 85 12.31 -13.39 1.06
N GLU A 86 13.30 -12.78 0.41
CA GLU A 86 14.70 -13.18 0.50
C GLU A 86 15.28 -12.98 1.91
N GLN A 87 14.87 -11.93 2.61
CA GLN A 87 15.40 -11.59 3.94
C GLN A 87 14.68 -12.32 5.09
N SER A 88 13.38 -12.60 4.94
CA SER A 88 12.52 -12.97 6.07
C SER A 88 11.86 -14.35 5.95
N PHE A 89 11.83 -14.96 4.76
CA PHE A 89 11.15 -16.24 4.55
C PHE A 89 12.17 -17.37 4.42
N SER A 90 11.84 -18.53 4.98
CA SER A 90 12.58 -19.76 4.69
C SER A 90 12.33 -20.20 3.24
N VAL A 91 13.18 -21.06 2.70
CA VAL A 91 13.00 -21.64 1.35
C VAL A 91 11.63 -22.32 1.21
N ASP A 92 11.16 -23.00 2.26
CA ASP A 92 9.85 -23.67 2.24
C ASP A 92 8.70 -22.67 2.33
N ASP A 93 8.86 -21.58 3.08
CA ASP A 93 7.87 -20.50 3.14
C ASP A 93 7.77 -19.76 1.80
N GLN A 94 8.89 -19.54 1.11
CA GLN A 94 8.91 -18.95 -0.23
C GLN A 94 8.13 -19.83 -1.22
N LYS A 95 8.40 -21.13 -1.23
CA LYS A 95 7.67 -22.10 -2.08
C LYS A 95 6.18 -22.14 -1.76
N LEU A 96 5.83 -22.17 -0.47
CA LEU A 96 4.43 -22.15 -0.04
C LEU A 96 3.73 -20.87 -0.53
N PHE A 97 4.36 -19.71 -0.30
CA PHE A 97 3.81 -18.42 -0.69
C PHE A 97 3.63 -18.32 -2.21
N GLU A 98 4.66 -18.66 -2.99
CA GLU A 98 4.59 -18.67 -4.45
C GLU A 98 3.49 -19.62 -4.95
N SER A 99 3.42 -20.85 -4.43
CA SER A 99 2.43 -21.84 -4.87
C SER A 99 0.97 -21.40 -4.71
N VAL A 100 0.70 -20.51 -3.75
CA VAL A 100 -0.65 -20.02 -3.48
C VAL A 100 -0.93 -18.69 -4.17
N ILE A 101 0.04 -17.76 -4.17
CA ILE A 101 -0.19 -16.39 -4.63
C ILE A 101 0.04 -16.24 -6.13
N ARG A 102 1.02 -16.94 -6.71
CA ARG A 102 1.36 -16.83 -8.14
C ARG A 102 0.17 -17.13 -9.06
N PRO A 103 -0.62 -18.21 -8.84
CA PRO A 103 -1.81 -18.45 -9.67
C PRO A 103 -2.83 -17.31 -9.61
N ALA A 104 -2.99 -16.68 -8.44
CA ALA A 104 -3.91 -15.55 -8.28
C ALA A 104 -3.40 -14.31 -9.04
N VAL A 105 -2.11 -14.02 -8.98
CA VAL A 105 -1.46 -12.94 -9.75
C VAL A 105 -1.63 -13.14 -11.25
N GLU A 106 -1.26 -14.31 -11.74
CA GLU A 106 -1.25 -14.60 -13.18
C GLU A 106 -2.68 -14.79 -13.74
N SER A 107 -3.68 -15.04 -12.88
CA SER A 107 -5.10 -15.11 -13.29
C SER A 107 -5.71 -13.77 -13.70
N LYS A 108 -5.01 -12.64 -13.50
CA LYS A 108 -5.50 -11.27 -13.78
C LYS A 108 -6.80 -10.92 -13.03
N THR A 109 -7.03 -11.55 -11.88
CA THR A 109 -8.20 -11.31 -11.02
C THR A 109 -7.90 -10.38 -9.84
N ILE A 110 -6.63 -9.98 -9.67
CA ILE A 110 -6.24 -9.03 -8.64
C ILE A 110 -6.88 -7.67 -8.94
N LEU A 111 -7.51 -7.11 -7.91
CA LEU A 111 -8.03 -5.76 -7.93
C LEU A 111 -7.01 -4.81 -7.31
N ASP A 112 -6.75 -3.72 -8.01
CA ASP A 112 -6.04 -2.56 -7.48
C ASP A 112 -7.07 -1.52 -7.00
N ASN A 113 -6.70 -0.82 -5.94
CA ASN A 113 -7.47 0.30 -5.43
C ASN A 113 -6.63 1.55 -5.59
N GLU A 114 -7.09 2.47 -6.42
CA GLU A 114 -6.50 3.79 -6.59
C GLU A 114 -7.32 4.78 -5.77
N ARG A 115 -6.64 5.64 -5.02
CA ARG A 115 -7.25 6.71 -4.23
C ARG A 115 -6.51 7.99 -4.52
N ILE A 116 -7.21 8.95 -5.13
CA ILE A 116 -6.65 10.24 -5.49
C ILE A 116 -7.48 11.33 -4.83
N VAL A 117 -6.79 12.27 -4.20
CA VAL A 117 -7.39 13.49 -3.69
C VAL A 117 -6.98 14.65 -4.58
N TYR A 118 -7.96 15.37 -5.13
CA TYR A 118 -7.76 16.68 -5.73
C TYR A 118 -8.14 17.74 -4.70
N LEU A 119 -7.21 18.64 -4.40
CA LEU A 119 -7.37 19.68 -3.40
C LEU A 119 -7.01 21.02 -4.00
N THR A 120 -7.99 21.91 -4.08
CA THR A 120 -7.82 23.28 -4.60
C THR A 120 -8.21 24.28 -3.53
N ALA A 121 -7.47 25.38 -3.41
CA ALA A 121 -7.77 26.45 -2.48
C ALA A 121 -7.12 27.77 -2.96
N THR A 122 -7.61 28.89 -2.46
CA THR A 122 -7.13 30.23 -2.84
C THR A 122 -6.39 30.87 -1.67
N LYS A 123 -5.23 31.48 -1.94
CA LYS A 123 -4.54 32.32 -0.96
C LYS A 123 -4.65 33.77 -1.38
N TYR A 124 -5.23 34.60 -0.53
CA TYR A 124 -5.26 36.04 -0.77
C TYR A 124 -3.86 36.65 -0.57
N PRO A 125 -3.48 37.69 -1.33
CA PRO A 125 -2.22 38.41 -1.17
C PRO A 125 -1.99 38.98 0.23
#